data_AF-A0A975FN86-F1
#
_entry.id   AF-A0A975FN86-F1
#
_cell.length_a   1.000
_cell.length_b   1.000
_cell.length_c   1.000
_cell.angle_alpha   90.00
_cell.angle_beta   90.00
_cell.angle_gamma   90.00
#
_symmetry.space_group_name_H-M   'P 1'
#
loop_
_entity.id
_entity.type
_entity.pdbx_description
1 polymer ?
#
loop_
_entity_poly.entity_id
_entity_poly.type
_entity_poly.pdbx_seq_one_letter_code
_entity_poly.pdbx_strand_id
1 'polypeptide(L)' 'MPTATLSSREVARRLKTHPRQVARLVVRGLLIPAYQAPGPRGAYLFDAAEVDRFLAEHADGDAA' A
#
# COMPACT_ATOMS: atom_id res chain seq x y z
N MET A 1 4.73 -4.79 18.93
CA MET A 1 5.74 -3.89 18.31
C MET A 1 4.97 -2.79 17.59
N PRO A 2 5.27 -1.50 17.75
CA PRO A 2 4.54 -0.45 17.04
C PRO A 2 4.83 -0.61 15.54
N THR A 3 3.87 -1.10 14.77
CA THR A 3 4.00 -1.24 13.32
C THR A 3 3.99 0.16 12.72
N ALA A 4 5.10 0.52 12.07
CA ALA A 4 5.22 1.81 11.39
C ALA A 4 4.13 1.90 10.32
N THR A 5 3.20 2.84 10.49
CA THR A 5 2.17 3.10 9.49
C THR A 5 2.77 3.91 8.35
N LEU A 6 2.65 3.40 7.13
CA LEU A 6 3.10 4.04 5.91
C LEU A 6 1.96 4.79 5.23
N SER A 7 2.23 5.98 4.72
CA SER A 7 1.32 6.69 3.82
C SER A 7 1.33 6.08 2.41
N SER A 8 0.28 6.36 1.61
CA SER A 8 0.25 6.01 0.18
C SER A 8 1.49 6.46 -0.59
N ARG A 9 2.14 7.56 -0.18
CA ARG A 9 3.36 8.07 -0.82
C ARG A 9 4.57 7.18 -0.51
N GLU A 10 4.70 6.73 0.73
CA GLU A 10 5.78 5.82 1.13
C GLU A 10 5.61 4.45 0.50
N VAL A 11 4.38 3.93 0.51
CA VAL A 11 4.02 2.69 -0.21
C VAL A 11 4.37 2.82 -1.69
N ALA A 12 3.99 3.92 -2.34
CA ALA A 12 4.32 4.15 -3.74
C ALA A 12 5.84 4.14 -4.00
N ARG A 13 6.64 4.73 -3.09
CA ARG A 13 8.10 4.68 -3.19
C ARG A 13 8.64 3.27 -3.05
N ARG A 14 8.10 2.46 -2.13
CA ARG A 14 8.53 1.06 -1.95
C ARG A 14 8.18 0.19 -3.16
N LEU A 15 6.96 0.33 -3.66
CA LEU A 15 6.49 -0.35 -4.88
C LEU A 15 7.08 0.24 -6.18
N LYS A 16 7.94 1.26 -6.08
CA LYS A 16 8.51 2.01 -7.24
C LYS A 16 7.44 2.42 -8.25
N THR A 17 6.28 2.85 -7.76
CA THR A 17 5.09 3.17 -8.54
C THR A 17 4.58 4.58 -8.25
N HIS A 18 3.52 5.00 -8.95
CA HIS A 18 2.86 6.27 -8.72
C HIS A 18 1.79 6.15 -7.62
N PRO A 19 1.57 7.16 -6.74
CA PRO A 19 0.53 7.12 -5.71
C PRO A 19 -0.89 6.86 -6.24
N ARG A 20 -1.18 7.26 -7.49
CA ARG A 20 -2.45 6.94 -8.17
C ARG A 20 -2.62 5.43 -8.40
N GLN A 21 -1.53 4.71 -8.65
CA GLN A 21 -1.56 3.25 -8.81
C GLN A 21 -1.83 2.58 -7.46
N VAL A 22 -1.25 3.08 -6.36
CA VAL A 22 -1.57 2.63 -5.00
C VAL A 22 -3.07 2.80 -4.71
N ALA A 23 -3.65 3.97 -5.00
CA ALA A 23 -5.09 4.18 -4.85
C ALA A 23 -5.92 3.21 -5.71
N ARG A 24 -5.46 2.88 -6.92
CA ARG A 24 -6.12 1.88 -7.78
C ARG A 24 -6.04 0.47 -7.19
N LEU A 25 -4.92 0.08 -6.59
CA LEU A 25 -4.77 -1.22 -5.91
C LEU A 25 -5.72 -1.33 -4.72
N VAL A 26 -5.88 -0.25 -3.96
CA VAL A 26 -6.87 -0.19 -2.86
C VAL A 26 -8.30 -0.33 -3.38
N VAL A 27 -8.67 0.43 -4.42
CA VAL A 27 -10.01 0.35 -5.04
C VAL A 27 -10.28 -1.05 -5.62
N ARG A 28 -9.25 -1.74 -6.12
CA ARG A 28 -9.34 -3.12 -6.61
C ARG A 28 -9.35 -4.17 -5.50
N GLY A 29 -9.14 -3.79 -4.24
CA GLY A 29 -9.04 -4.73 -3.11
C GLY A 29 -7.75 -5.55 -3.08
N LEU A 30 -6.74 -5.17 -3.88
CA LEU A 30 -5.44 -5.86 -3.92
C LEU A 30 -4.52 -5.41 -2.79
N LEU A 31 -4.64 -4.15 -2.36
CA LEU A 31 -3.88 -3.60 -1.25
C LEU A 31 -4.85 -3.07 -0.19
N ILE A 32 -4.72 -3.54 1.04
CA ILE A 32 -5.65 -3.21 2.12
C ILE A 32 -5.03 -2.14 3.02
N PRO A 33 -5.62 -0.94 3.13
CA PRO A 33 -5.18 0.06 4.10
C PRO A 33 -5.60 -0.36 5.52
N ALA A 34 -4.68 -0.23 6.47
CA ALA A 34 -4.95 -0.46 7.89
C ALA A 34 -5.88 0.62 8.46
N TYR A 35 -5.78 1.84 7.94
CA TYR A 35 -6.62 2.96 8.36
C TYR A 35 -6.82 3.97 7.21
N GLN A 36 -8.01 4.56 7.14
CA GLN A 36 -8.28 5.70 6.28
C GLN A 36 -8.61 6.90 7.16
N ALA A 37 -7.85 7.99 7.01
CA ALA A 37 -8.11 9.22 7.73
C ALA A 37 -9.48 9.81 7.33
N PRO A 38 -10.17 10.52 8.25
CA PRO A 38 -11.45 11.15 7.93
C PRO A 38 -11.29 12.24 6.85
N GLY A 39 -12.28 12.33 5.96
CA GLY A 39 -12.38 13.36 4.93
C GLY A 39 -12.60 12.82 3.50
N PRO A 40 -13.03 13.68 2.55
CA PRO A 40 -13.37 13.26 1.18
C PRO A 40 -12.18 12.70 0.38
N ARG A 41 -10.95 13.00 0.81
CA ARG A 41 -9.70 12.42 0.28
C ARG A 41 -8.79 11.95 1.41
N GLY A 42 -9.40 11.35 2.44
CA GLY A 42 -8.69 10.79 3.57
C GLY A 42 -7.44 10.01 3.16
N ALA A 43 -6.31 10.31 3.80
CA ALA A 43 -5.07 9.60 3.54
C ALA A 43 -5.20 8.14 3.98
N TYR A 44 -4.76 7.22 3.12
CA TYR A 44 -4.61 5.82 3.49
C TYR A 44 -3.31 5.62 4.25
N LEU A 45 -3.42 4.93 5.37
CA LEU A 45 -2.31 4.43 6.17
C LEU A 45 -2.28 2.91 6.04
N PHE A 46 -1.09 2.39 5.78
CA PHE A 46 -0.83 0.97 5.55
C PHE A 46 0.11 0.46 6.64
N ASP A 47 -0.04 -0.79 7.02
CA ASP A 47 0.96 -1.44 7.85
C ASP A 47 2.19 -1.74 6.99
N ALA A 48 3.38 -1.34 7.44
CA ALA A 48 4.63 -1.64 6.74
C ALA A 48 4.82 -3.15 6.51
N ALA A 49 4.48 -3.98 7.49
CA ALA A 49 4.64 -5.43 7.37
C ALA A 49 3.71 -6.01 6.28
N GLU A 50 2.50 -5.46 6.14
CA GLU A 50 1.56 -5.88 5.10
C GLU A 50 2.03 -5.50 3.71
N VAL A 51 2.56 -4.29 3.57
CA VAL A 51 3.12 -3.80 2.31
C VAL A 51 4.32 -4.66 1.89
N ASP A 52 5.16 -5.04 2.84
CA ASP A 52 6.32 -5.90 2.57
C ASP A 52 5.89 -7.33 2.20
N ARG A 53 4.83 -7.88 2.82
CA ARG A 53 4.21 -9.15 2.40
C ARG A 53 3.65 -9.07 0.98
N PHE A 54 2.88 -8.03 0.69
CA PHE A 54 2.32 -7.80 -0.65
C PHE A 54 3.42 -7.73 -1.72
N LEU A 55 4.52 -7.03 -1.41
CA LEU A 55 5.69 -6.94 -2.29
C LEU A 55 6.33 -8.31 -2.55
N ALA A 56 6.48 -9.15 -1.52
CA ALA A 56 7.02 -10.49 -1.68
C ALA A 56 6.13 -11.34 -2.61
N GLU A 57 4.81 -11.36 -2.35
CA GLU A 57 3.85 -12.14 -3.15
C GLU A 57 3.77 -11.70 -4.62
N HIS A 58 3.91 -10.40 -4.89
CA HIS A 58 3.80 -9.85 -6.25
C HIS A 58 5.14 -9.78 -6.99
N ALA A 59 6.28 -9.83 -6.28
CA ALA A 59 7.60 -9.96 -6.92
C ALA A 59 7.77 -11.36 -7.55
N ASP A 60 7.16 -12.39 -6.96
CA ASP A 60 7.18 -13.76 -7.49
C ASP A 60 6.25 -13.94 -8.72
N GLY A 61 5.28 -13.04 -8.92
CA GLY A 61 4.29 -13.11 -10.00
C GLY A 61 4.68 -12.46 -11.32
N ASP A 62 5.72 -11.62 -11.35
CA ASP A 62 6.21 -10.90 -12.55
C ASP A 62 7.51 -11.52 -13.12
N ALA A 63 7.86 -12.71 -12.65
CA ALA A 63 9.02 -13.50 -13.10
C ALA A 63 8.65 -14.68 -14.04
N ALA A 64 7.50 -14.62 -14.70
CA ALA A 64 6.99 -15.64 -15.62
C ALA A 64 6.76 -15.10 -17.04
#